data_AF-A0A7C6HW00-F1
#
_entry.id   AF-A0A7C6HW00-F1
#
_cell.length_a   1.000
_cell.length_b   1.000
_cell.length_c   1.000
_cell.angle_alpha   90.00
_cell.angle_beta   90.00
_cell.angle_gamma   90.00
#
_symmetry.space_group_name_H-M   'P 1'
#
loop_
_entity.id
_entity.type
_entity.pdbx_description
1 polymer ?
#
loop_
_entity_poly.entity_id
_entity_poly.type
_entity_poly.pdbx_seq_one_letter_code
_entity_poly.pdbx_strand_id
1 'polypeptide(L)'
;MEHAREHAQISKASAVASSAVDLTAIKPYGDTLNDGMMQLSFTLPVPAGDEANEAAKMIAKKMGLEEPSVVYSSDLGIGYTFFILYGKCQHTIDYTAIKAAKVDIDVMDHQQCEKFIAENIKRDVVIVGACTGTDAHTVGIDAIMNMKGYHGHFGLERYKGIIAINMGSQVSNEELIAKAIEINADAILVSQIVTQKDIHITNLTNLVELLEAEGIRDRVILVCGGPRISHEIAQELGYDAGFGP
;
A
#
# COMPACT_ATOMS: atom_id res chain seq x y z
N MET A 1 -44.30 -6.79 -52.64
CA MET A 1 -43.10 -6.14 -53.25
C MET A 1 -42.54 -5.12 -52.27
N GLU A 2 -42.17 -5.57 -51.08
CA GLU A 2 -41.73 -4.71 -49.97
C GLU A 2 -40.59 -5.36 -49.18
N HIS A 3 -39.85 -6.28 -49.83
CA HIS A 3 -38.69 -6.97 -49.25
C HIS A 3 -37.38 -6.70 -50.02
N ALA A 4 -37.35 -5.66 -50.85
CA ALA A 4 -36.17 -5.30 -51.64
C ALA A 4 -35.55 -3.95 -51.27
N ARG A 5 -35.99 -3.30 -50.17
CA ARG A 5 -35.48 -1.99 -49.73
C ARG A 5 -34.73 -1.99 -48.39
N GLU A 6 -34.73 -3.08 -47.64
CA GLU A 6 -33.94 -3.17 -46.39
C GLU A 6 -32.47 -3.59 -46.61
N HIS A 7 -32.13 -4.20 -47.74
CA HIS A 7 -30.76 -4.64 -48.02
C HIS A 7 -29.81 -3.53 -48.54
N ALA A 8 -30.28 -2.28 -48.64
CA ALA A 8 -29.46 -1.16 -49.13
C ALA A 8 -28.95 -0.22 -48.02
N GLN A 9 -29.30 -0.45 -46.75
CA GLN A 9 -28.88 0.42 -45.63
C GLN A 9 -27.82 -0.18 -44.71
N ILE A 10 -27.20 -1.30 -45.09
CA ILE A 10 -26.10 -1.97 -44.34
C ILE A 10 -24.71 -1.71 -45.00
N SER A 11 -24.53 -0.67 -45.82
CA SER A 11 -23.22 -0.43 -46.47
C SER A 11 -22.58 0.96 -46.25
N LYS A 12 -23.04 1.72 -45.25
CA LYS A 12 -22.34 2.95 -44.83
C LYS A 12 -22.30 3.12 -43.32
N ALA A 13 -21.72 2.14 -42.62
CA ALA A 13 -21.01 2.41 -41.38
C ALA A 13 -19.52 2.28 -41.72
N SER A 14 -18.89 3.41 -41.99
CA SER A 14 -17.47 3.49 -42.29
C SER A 14 -16.67 2.86 -41.16
N ALA A 15 -15.70 2.04 -41.53
CA ALA A 15 -14.66 1.47 -40.70
C ALA A 15 -14.21 2.40 -39.54
N VAL A 16 -14.73 2.15 -38.34
CA VAL A 16 -14.01 2.50 -37.12
C VAL A 16 -13.12 1.31 -36.86
N ALA A 17 -11.84 1.45 -37.19
CA ALA A 17 -10.83 0.45 -36.89
C ALA A 17 -10.93 0.12 -35.40
N SER A 18 -11.19 -1.14 -35.06
CA SER A 18 -10.98 -1.64 -33.71
C SER A 18 -9.47 -1.68 -33.47
N SER A 19 -8.88 -0.55 -33.08
CA SER A 19 -7.51 -0.53 -32.60
C SER A 19 -7.50 -1.19 -31.23
N ALA A 20 -7.25 -2.51 -31.23
CA ALA A 20 -7.03 -3.26 -30.01
C ALA A 20 -5.91 -2.56 -29.20
N VAL A 21 -6.13 -2.36 -27.91
CA VAL A 21 -5.16 -1.72 -27.02
C VAL A 21 -3.92 -2.60 -26.94
N ASP A 22 -2.74 -2.02 -27.22
CA ASP A 22 -1.46 -2.71 -27.03
C ASP A 22 -1.07 -2.69 -25.55
N LEU A 23 -1.27 -3.82 -24.88
CA LEU A 23 -0.94 -3.98 -23.46
C LEU A 23 0.56 -3.89 -23.18
N THR A 24 1.43 -4.03 -24.18
CA THR A 24 2.88 -3.91 -24.01
C THR A 24 3.38 -2.47 -24.08
N ALA A 25 2.51 -1.54 -24.50
CA ALA A 25 2.86 -0.13 -24.69
C ALA A 25 1.71 0.80 -24.26
N ILE A 26 1.24 0.65 -23.01
CA ILE A 26 0.16 1.48 -22.45
C ILE A 26 0.61 2.93 -22.25
N LYS A 27 -0.25 3.86 -22.64
CA LYS A 27 -0.12 5.31 -22.40
C LYS A 27 -1.37 5.90 -21.74
N PRO A 28 -1.23 7.04 -21.04
CA PRO A 28 -2.36 7.86 -20.63
C PRO A 28 -3.26 8.23 -21.82
N TYR A 29 -4.56 8.35 -21.55
CA TYR A 29 -5.60 8.66 -22.53
C TYR A 29 -6.25 9.99 -22.18
N GLY A 30 -6.34 10.90 -23.15
CA GLY A 30 -7.18 12.09 -23.07
C GLY A 30 -8.43 11.98 -23.94
N ASP A 31 -8.24 11.95 -25.26
CA ASP A 31 -9.30 12.04 -26.27
C ASP A 31 -9.13 10.99 -27.38
N THR A 32 -7.89 10.60 -27.69
CA THR A 32 -7.59 9.55 -28.69
C THR A 32 -6.70 8.46 -28.12
N LEU A 33 -6.88 7.22 -28.59
CA LEU A 33 -6.09 6.09 -28.12
C LEU A 33 -4.60 6.35 -28.34
N ASN A 34 -3.81 6.19 -27.26
CA ASN A 34 -2.36 6.42 -27.22
C ASN A 34 -1.90 7.88 -27.42
N ASP A 35 -2.76 8.88 -27.20
CA ASP A 35 -2.35 10.30 -27.25
C ASP A 35 -1.39 10.73 -26.13
N GLY A 36 -1.32 9.97 -25.05
CA GLY A 36 -0.46 10.25 -23.90
C GLY A 36 -0.90 11.46 -23.08
N MET A 37 -2.09 12.02 -23.35
CA MET A 37 -2.52 13.26 -22.71
C MET A 37 -2.76 13.03 -21.21
N MET A 38 -2.18 13.90 -20.38
CA MET A 38 -2.40 13.87 -18.94
C MET A 38 -2.54 15.27 -18.37
N GLN A 39 -3.29 15.35 -17.27
CA GLN A 39 -3.37 16.54 -16.43
C GLN A 39 -2.43 16.39 -15.24
N LEU A 40 -1.67 17.44 -14.94
CA LEU A 40 -0.84 17.55 -13.74
C LEU A 40 -1.17 18.85 -13.02
N SER A 41 -1.22 18.81 -11.69
CA SER A 41 -1.37 20.02 -10.87
C SER A 41 -0.33 20.06 -9.75
N PHE A 42 0.24 21.23 -9.51
CA PHE A 42 1.20 21.45 -8.43
C PHE A 42 1.28 22.93 -8.07
N THR A 43 1.97 23.23 -6.97
CA THR A 43 2.21 24.60 -6.48
C THR A 43 3.70 24.91 -6.53
N LEU A 44 4.05 26.12 -6.95
CA LEU A 44 5.42 26.64 -6.83
C LEU A 44 5.46 27.78 -5.81
N PRO A 45 6.53 27.87 -4.99
CA PRO A 45 6.73 28.94 -4.03
C PRO A 45 7.24 30.22 -4.71
N VAL A 46 6.53 30.68 -5.74
CA VAL A 46 6.84 31.90 -6.50
C VAL A 46 5.56 32.73 -6.70
N PRO A 47 5.68 34.07 -6.79
CA PRO A 47 4.55 34.95 -7.08
C PRO A 47 3.89 34.62 -8.42
N ALA A 48 2.58 34.86 -8.54
CA ALA A 48 1.85 34.64 -9.77
C ALA A 48 2.33 35.61 -10.86
N GLY A 49 2.59 35.10 -12.06
CA GLY A 49 3.11 35.85 -13.18
C GLY A 49 3.55 34.96 -14.34
N ASP A 50 4.02 35.60 -15.41
CA ASP A 50 4.46 34.89 -16.63
C ASP A 50 5.69 34.02 -16.37
N GLU A 51 6.62 34.47 -15.52
CA GLU A 51 7.78 33.69 -15.09
C GLU A 51 7.36 32.42 -14.35
N ALA A 52 6.28 32.50 -13.58
CA ALA A 52 5.73 31.38 -12.82
C ALA A 52 5.13 30.32 -13.75
N ASN A 53 4.41 30.76 -14.78
CA ASN A 53 3.87 29.89 -15.83
C ASN A 53 4.98 29.20 -16.63
N GLU A 54 6.03 29.92 -17.01
CA GLU A 54 7.18 29.33 -17.72
C GLU A 54 7.97 28.37 -16.83
N ALA A 55 8.14 28.68 -15.54
CA ALA A 55 8.72 27.75 -14.56
C ALA A 55 7.92 26.44 -14.48
N ALA A 56 6.60 26.52 -14.42
CA ALA A 56 5.72 25.34 -14.40
C ALA A 56 5.86 24.49 -15.67
N LYS A 57 5.90 25.10 -16.86
CA LYS A 57 6.15 24.39 -18.13
C LYS A 57 7.52 23.74 -18.17
N MET A 58 8.56 24.42 -17.70
CA MET A 58 9.92 23.87 -17.65
C MET A 58 10.02 22.65 -16.74
N ILE A 59 9.34 22.66 -15.59
CA ILE A 59 9.26 21.50 -14.68
C ILE A 59 8.54 20.34 -15.38
N ALA A 60 7.40 20.60 -16.02
CA ALA A 60 6.65 19.58 -16.76
C ALA A 60 7.50 18.94 -17.87
N LYS A 61 8.28 19.72 -18.62
CA LYS A 61 9.24 19.18 -19.62
C LYS A 61 10.29 18.28 -18.97
N LYS A 62 10.85 18.67 -17.83
CA LYS A 62 11.84 17.86 -17.09
C LYS A 62 11.25 16.57 -16.53
N MET A 63 9.93 16.52 -16.30
CA MET A 63 9.19 15.32 -15.91
C MET A 63 8.89 14.38 -17.09
N GLY A 64 9.25 14.75 -18.33
CA GLY A 64 9.00 13.94 -19.53
C GLY A 64 7.69 14.25 -20.25
N LEU A 65 7.04 15.38 -19.96
CA LEU A 65 5.84 15.83 -20.67
C LEU A 65 6.19 16.68 -21.88
N GLU A 66 5.72 16.27 -23.05
CA GLU A 66 5.76 17.06 -24.28
C GLU A 66 4.64 18.10 -24.31
N GLU A 67 4.94 19.20 -24.99
CA GLU A 67 3.99 20.29 -25.25
C GLU A 67 3.19 20.73 -23.99
N PRO A 68 3.84 20.91 -22.82
CA PRO A 68 3.08 21.24 -21.62
C PRO A 68 2.46 22.63 -21.73
N SER A 69 1.18 22.71 -21.42
CA SER A 69 0.38 23.93 -21.45
C SER A 69 -0.26 24.16 -20.09
N VAL A 70 0.00 25.33 -19.50
CA VAL A 70 -0.71 25.79 -18.29
C VAL A 70 -2.11 26.21 -18.72
N VAL A 71 -3.12 25.54 -18.15
CA VAL A 71 -4.54 25.88 -18.39
C VAL A 71 -5.14 26.69 -17.25
N TYR A 72 -4.53 26.63 -16.07
CA TYR A 72 -4.96 27.38 -14.90
C TYR A 72 -3.77 27.76 -14.04
N SER A 73 -3.75 28.99 -13.55
CA SER A 73 -2.80 29.48 -12.55
C SER A 73 -3.54 30.37 -11.55
N SER A 74 -3.32 30.15 -10.26
CA SER A 74 -3.94 30.93 -9.19
C SER A 74 -2.93 31.27 -8.12
N ASP A 75 -2.90 32.54 -7.72
CA ASP A 75 -2.19 32.96 -6.51
C ASP A 75 -2.89 32.38 -5.27
N LEU A 76 -2.09 31.92 -4.31
CA LEU A 76 -2.55 31.40 -3.01
C LEU A 76 -2.49 32.47 -1.91
N GLY A 77 -2.08 33.70 -2.22
CA GLY A 77 -2.05 34.84 -1.30
C GLY A 77 -0.87 34.83 -0.31
N ILE A 78 0.05 33.89 -0.46
CA ILE A 78 1.26 33.73 0.37
C ILE A 78 2.55 33.84 -0.46
N GLY A 79 2.47 34.38 -1.68
CA GLY A 79 3.58 34.43 -2.64
C GLY A 79 3.84 33.09 -3.34
N TYR A 80 2.82 32.23 -3.41
CA TYR A 80 2.86 30.90 -4.01
C TYR A 80 1.79 30.83 -5.09
N THR A 81 2.06 30.08 -6.15
CA THR A 81 1.14 29.95 -7.27
C THR A 81 0.80 28.48 -7.50
N PHE A 82 -0.49 28.16 -7.55
CA PHE A 82 -1.01 26.85 -7.92
C PHE A 82 -1.24 26.80 -9.43
N PHE A 83 -0.90 25.67 -10.07
CA PHE A 83 -1.01 25.47 -11.50
C PHE A 83 -1.78 24.19 -11.82
N ILE A 84 -2.51 24.21 -12.94
CA ILE A 84 -3.00 23.02 -13.63
C ILE A 84 -2.43 23.08 -15.05
N LEU A 85 -1.81 21.99 -15.48
CA LEU A 85 -1.20 21.85 -16.79
C LEU A 85 -1.72 20.59 -17.48
N TYR A 86 -1.77 20.63 -18.80
CA TYR A 86 -1.86 19.45 -19.65
C TYR A 86 -0.54 19.23 -20.37
N GLY A 87 -0.17 17.99 -20.61
CA GLY A 87 0.97 17.62 -21.43
C GLY A 87 0.88 16.18 -21.89
N LYS A 88 1.69 15.82 -22.90
CA LYS A 88 1.72 14.47 -23.45
C LYS A 88 2.84 13.67 -22.81
N CYS A 89 2.51 12.56 -22.15
CA CYS A 89 3.49 11.61 -21.63
C CYS A 89 4.08 10.80 -22.78
N GLN A 90 5.41 10.86 -22.91
CA GLN A 90 6.13 10.06 -23.89
C GLN A 90 6.23 8.60 -23.47
N HIS A 91 6.29 8.34 -22.17
CA HIS A 91 6.59 7.04 -21.60
C HIS A 91 5.42 6.06 -21.80
N THR A 92 5.79 4.83 -22.14
CA THR A 92 4.88 3.68 -22.22
C THR A 92 5.21 2.69 -21.12
N ILE A 93 4.21 1.95 -20.66
CA ILE A 93 4.40 0.85 -19.72
C ILE A 93 3.96 -0.45 -20.38
N ASP A 94 4.78 -1.50 -20.24
CA ASP A 94 4.37 -2.86 -20.55
C ASP A 94 3.53 -3.39 -19.38
N TYR A 95 2.22 -3.35 -19.55
CA TYR A 95 1.25 -3.84 -18.57
C TYR A 95 1.41 -5.34 -18.31
N THR A 96 1.85 -6.11 -19.31
CA THR A 96 2.01 -7.56 -19.20
C THR A 96 3.23 -7.96 -18.37
N ALA A 97 4.24 -7.09 -18.29
CA ALA A 97 5.42 -7.27 -17.46
C ALA A 97 5.21 -6.85 -16.00
N ILE A 98 4.10 -6.16 -15.68
CA ILE A 98 3.80 -5.75 -14.30
C ILE A 98 3.49 -7.01 -13.49
N LYS A 99 4.47 -7.43 -12.68
CA LYS A 99 4.26 -8.36 -11.58
C LYS A 99 3.63 -7.59 -10.43
N ALA A 100 2.37 -7.21 -10.57
CA ALA A 100 1.59 -6.85 -9.41
C ALA A 100 1.59 -8.11 -8.54
N ALA A 101 2.04 -8.00 -7.29
CA ALA A 101 1.85 -9.05 -6.31
C ALA A 101 0.33 -9.18 -6.07
N LYS A 102 -0.36 -9.84 -7.00
CA LYS A 102 -1.61 -10.51 -6.73
C LYS A 102 -1.20 -11.67 -5.85
N VAL A 103 -0.96 -11.36 -4.59
CA VAL A 103 -0.97 -12.41 -3.59
C VAL A 103 -2.43 -12.83 -3.59
N ASP A 104 -2.76 -13.89 -4.33
CA ASP A 104 -3.98 -14.67 -4.10
C ASP A 104 -3.80 -15.26 -2.69
N ILE A 105 -3.93 -14.39 -1.69
CA ILE A 105 -4.01 -14.79 -0.30
C ILE A 105 -5.40 -15.39 -0.20
N ASP A 106 -5.45 -16.70 0.00
CA ASP A 106 -6.67 -17.33 0.48
C ASP A 106 -6.94 -16.75 1.87
N VAL A 107 -7.76 -15.69 1.93
CA VAL A 107 -8.11 -15.01 3.17
C VAL A 107 -9.17 -15.86 3.86
N MET A 108 -8.77 -16.50 4.94
CA MET A 108 -9.70 -17.21 5.83
C MET A 108 -10.48 -16.22 6.68
N ASP A 109 -11.79 -16.40 6.77
CA ASP A 109 -12.62 -15.76 7.78
C ASP A 109 -12.33 -16.34 9.18
N HIS A 110 -12.91 -15.73 10.21
CA HIS A 110 -12.68 -16.16 11.59
C HIS A 110 -13.06 -17.63 11.86
N GLN A 111 -14.14 -18.14 11.25
CA GLN A 111 -14.59 -19.52 11.47
C GLN A 111 -13.67 -20.50 10.75
N GLN A 112 -13.19 -20.12 9.56
CA GLN A 112 -12.22 -20.89 8.81
C GLN A 112 -10.89 -20.96 9.57
N CYS A 113 -10.41 -19.86 10.17
CA CYS A 113 -9.24 -19.85 11.03
C CYS A 113 -9.41 -20.78 12.24
N GLU A 114 -10.54 -20.67 12.98
CA GLU A 114 -10.82 -21.54 14.14
C GLU A 114 -10.83 -23.02 13.76
N LYS A 115 -11.48 -23.36 12.64
CA LYS A 115 -11.54 -24.72 12.12
C LYS A 115 -10.15 -25.21 11.72
N PHE A 116 -9.36 -24.37 11.05
CA PHE A 116 -8.00 -24.71 10.65
C PHE A 116 -7.11 -25.02 11.85
N ILE A 117 -7.18 -24.21 12.91
CA ILE A 117 -6.45 -24.45 14.16
C ILE A 117 -6.87 -25.78 14.77
N ALA A 118 -8.18 -26.06 14.87
CA ALA A 118 -8.70 -27.29 15.46
C ALA A 118 -8.29 -28.55 14.67
N GLU A 119 -8.31 -28.51 13.34
CA GLU A 119 -8.06 -29.68 12.48
C GLU A 119 -6.57 -29.92 12.23
N ASN A 120 -5.76 -28.86 12.08
CA ASN A 120 -4.38 -28.95 11.62
C ASN A 120 -3.36 -28.72 12.74
N ILE A 121 -3.55 -27.68 13.56
CA ILE A 121 -2.60 -27.32 14.63
C ILE A 121 -2.86 -28.14 15.90
N LYS A 122 -4.14 -28.39 16.21
CA LYS A 122 -4.61 -29.26 17.31
C LYS A 122 -4.15 -28.83 18.71
N ARG A 123 -3.78 -27.56 18.86
CA ARG A 123 -3.47 -26.88 20.11
C ARG A 123 -3.74 -25.39 19.95
N ASP A 124 -3.78 -24.67 21.06
CA ASP A 124 -3.90 -23.23 21.04
C ASP A 124 -2.63 -22.60 20.44
N VAL A 125 -2.83 -21.57 19.61
CA VAL A 125 -1.79 -20.73 19.02
C VAL A 125 -1.59 -19.53 19.93
N VAL A 126 -0.37 -19.36 20.43
CA VAL A 126 -0.04 -18.28 21.37
C VAL A 126 0.56 -17.10 20.61
N ILE A 127 -0.06 -15.94 20.73
CA ILE A 127 0.31 -14.73 19.99
C ILE A 127 0.55 -13.60 20.98
N VAL A 128 1.71 -12.95 20.90
CA VAL A 128 2.01 -11.74 21.69
C VAL A 128 2.12 -10.54 20.77
N GLY A 129 1.50 -9.43 21.15
CA GLY A 129 1.49 -8.20 20.38
C GLY A 129 1.86 -6.98 21.22
N ALA A 130 2.60 -6.02 20.65
CA ALA A 130 2.94 -4.77 21.31
C ALA A 130 3.24 -3.63 20.32
N CYS A 131 3.08 -2.38 20.76
CA CYS A 131 3.79 -1.26 20.15
C CYS A 131 5.13 -1.10 20.88
N THR A 132 6.24 -1.29 20.15
CA THR A 132 7.57 -1.36 20.75
C THR A 132 8.33 -0.03 20.70
N GLY A 133 9.33 0.09 21.56
CA GLY A 133 10.18 1.27 21.66
C GLY A 133 9.47 2.42 22.39
N THR A 134 9.56 3.64 21.85
CA THR A 134 8.93 4.83 22.47
C THR A 134 7.51 5.09 21.99
N ASP A 135 6.96 4.23 21.13
CA ASP A 135 5.68 4.46 20.47
C ASP A 135 4.48 4.20 21.40
N ALA A 136 3.67 5.23 21.63
CA ALA A 136 2.49 5.20 22.48
C ALA A 136 1.17 4.88 21.73
N HIS A 137 1.22 4.70 20.41
CA HIS A 137 0.02 4.60 19.58
C HIS A 137 -0.50 3.16 19.51
N THR A 138 -1.46 2.80 20.37
CA THR A 138 -2.01 1.42 20.43
C THR A 138 -3.15 1.14 19.45
N VAL A 139 -3.79 2.15 18.87
CA VAL A 139 -5.04 1.97 18.11
C VAL A 139 -4.92 0.91 17.01
N GLY A 140 -3.77 0.84 16.33
CA GLY A 140 -3.52 -0.15 15.28
C GLY A 140 -3.41 -1.58 15.82
N ILE A 141 -2.62 -1.81 16.88
CA ILE A 141 -2.47 -3.14 17.47
C ILE A 141 -3.77 -3.58 18.17
N ASP A 142 -4.46 -2.65 18.84
CA ASP A 142 -5.74 -2.89 19.49
C ASP A 142 -6.83 -3.29 18.48
N ALA A 143 -6.81 -2.72 17.28
CA ALA A 143 -7.72 -3.08 16.19
C ALA A 143 -7.57 -4.53 15.71
N ILE A 144 -6.39 -5.13 15.89
CA ILE A 144 -6.08 -6.50 15.47
C ILE A 144 -6.20 -7.48 16.65
N MET A 145 -5.81 -7.07 17.85
CA MET A 145 -5.78 -7.94 19.03
C MET A 145 -7.14 -8.01 19.71
N ASN A 146 -7.80 -6.87 19.96
CA ASN A 146 -8.94 -6.82 20.89
C ASN A 146 -10.18 -7.52 20.35
N MET A 147 -10.99 -8.10 21.24
CA MET A 147 -12.25 -8.81 20.94
C MET A 147 -13.20 -8.09 19.95
N LYS A 148 -13.25 -6.75 19.96
CA LYS A 148 -14.10 -5.96 19.05
C LYS A 148 -13.57 -5.93 17.62
N GLY A 149 -12.24 -5.93 17.46
CA GLY A 149 -11.55 -5.73 16.20
C GLY A 149 -11.88 -4.40 15.51
N TYR A 150 -11.84 -4.38 14.17
CA TYR A 150 -11.96 -3.19 13.34
C TYR A 150 -12.79 -3.45 12.08
N HIS A 151 -13.68 -2.52 11.72
CA HIS A 151 -14.49 -2.57 10.50
C HIS A 151 -15.28 -3.88 10.28
N GLY A 152 -15.77 -4.49 11.36
CA GLY A 152 -16.55 -5.73 11.29
C GLY A 152 -15.69 -7.01 11.24
N HIS A 153 -14.37 -6.87 11.16
CA HIS A 153 -13.43 -7.97 11.40
C HIS A 153 -13.11 -8.03 12.88
N PHE A 154 -13.31 -9.19 13.50
CA PHE A 154 -12.99 -9.39 14.91
C PHE A 154 -11.47 -9.48 15.12
N GLY A 155 -11.00 -9.04 16.29
CA GLY A 155 -9.61 -9.21 16.67
C GLY A 155 -9.31 -10.60 17.21
N LEU A 156 -8.03 -10.93 17.32
CA LEU A 156 -7.50 -12.27 17.61
C LEU A 156 -7.97 -12.82 18.96
N GLU A 157 -8.23 -11.98 19.96
CA GLU A 157 -8.81 -12.40 21.25
C GLU A 157 -10.18 -13.09 21.10
N ARG A 158 -10.89 -12.87 20.00
CA ARG A 158 -12.20 -13.48 19.76
C ARG A 158 -12.12 -14.89 19.17
N TYR A 159 -10.97 -15.25 18.60
CA TYR A 159 -10.81 -16.49 17.84
C TYR A 159 -10.61 -17.66 18.81
N LYS A 160 -11.41 -18.71 18.66
CA LYS A 160 -11.18 -19.95 19.40
C LYS A 160 -9.88 -20.62 18.98
N GLY A 161 -9.11 -21.09 19.95
CA GLY A 161 -7.80 -21.69 19.71
C GLY A 161 -6.68 -20.67 19.52
N ILE A 162 -6.93 -19.38 19.77
CA ILE A 162 -5.88 -18.35 19.83
C ILE A 162 -5.81 -17.79 21.26
N ILE A 163 -4.60 -17.72 21.80
CA ILE A 163 -4.28 -17.02 23.04
C ILE A 163 -3.55 -15.75 22.63
N ALA A 164 -4.28 -14.63 22.54
CA ALA A 164 -3.73 -13.33 22.19
C ALA A 164 -3.38 -12.53 23.46
N ILE A 165 -2.13 -12.09 23.57
CA ILE A 165 -1.62 -11.26 24.68
C ILE A 165 -1.18 -9.92 24.12
N ASN A 166 -1.96 -8.88 24.37
CA ASN A 166 -1.62 -7.51 24.02
C ASN A 166 -0.84 -6.86 25.18
N MET A 167 0.43 -6.55 24.98
CA MET A 167 1.29 -5.88 25.96
C MET A 167 1.12 -4.35 25.95
N GLY A 168 0.31 -3.81 25.04
CA GLY A 168 0.04 -2.38 24.93
C GLY A 168 1.16 -1.63 24.22
N SER A 169 1.47 -0.43 24.71
CA SER A 169 2.44 0.47 24.08
C SER A 169 3.70 0.69 24.90
N GLN A 170 4.72 1.24 24.24
CA GLN A 170 6.01 1.60 24.84
C GLN A 170 6.71 0.41 25.50
N VAL A 171 6.57 -0.78 24.90
CA VAL A 171 7.19 -2.01 25.37
C VAL A 171 8.61 -2.09 24.79
N SER A 172 9.61 -2.36 25.61
CA SER A 172 10.97 -2.58 25.08
C SER A 172 11.04 -3.89 24.28
N ASN A 173 11.97 -3.98 23.33
CA ASN A 173 12.14 -5.21 22.55
C ASN A 173 12.53 -6.38 23.48
N GLU A 174 13.35 -6.13 24.49
CA GLU A 174 13.77 -7.10 25.49
C GLU A 174 12.59 -7.62 26.31
N GLU A 175 11.68 -6.76 26.77
CA GLU A 175 10.48 -7.18 27.50
C GLU A 175 9.54 -8.01 26.61
N LEU A 176 9.37 -7.61 25.34
CA LEU A 176 8.54 -8.36 24.40
C LEU A 176 9.11 -9.76 24.16
N ILE A 177 10.43 -9.87 23.93
CA ILE A 177 11.12 -11.15 23.73
C ILE A 177 11.04 -12.01 24.98
N ALA A 178 11.32 -11.44 26.17
CA ALA A 178 11.23 -12.16 27.42
C ALA A 178 9.82 -12.73 27.63
N LYS A 179 8.78 -11.93 27.31
CA LYS A 179 7.40 -12.40 27.40
C LYS A 179 7.11 -13.50 26.39
N ALA A 180 7.57 -13.36 25.15
CA ALA A 180 7.41 -14.37 24.10
C ALA A 180 8.03 -15.72 24.52
N ILE A 181 9.22 -15.70 25.13
CA ILE A 181 9.90 -16.90 25.63
C ILE A 181 9.13 -17.51 26.81
N GLU A 182 8.72 -16.69 27.79
CA GLU A 182 7.98 -17.13 28.99
C GLU A 182 6.74 -17.94 28.61
N ILE A 183 5.98 -17.47 27.62
CA ILE A 183 4.71 -18.08 27.21
C ILE A 183 4.85 -19.07 26.05
N ASN A 184 6.06 -19.26 25.52
CA ASN A 184 6.32 -20.01 24.28
C ASN A 184 5.43 -19.52 23.11
N ALA A 185 5.49 -18.23 22.81
CA ALA A 185 4.71 -17.63 21.73
C ALA A 185 5.03 -18.30 20.38
N ASP A 186 3.99 -18.56 19.60
CA ASP A 186 4.09 -19.02 18.21
C ASP A 186 4.28 -17.84 17.24
N ALA A 187 3.75 -16.67 17.60
CA ALA A 187 3.90 -15.45 16.80
C ALA A 187 4.07 -14.20 17.65
N ILE A 188 4.81 -13.24 17.10
CA ILE A 188 5.06 -11.91 17.67
C ILE A 188 4.56 -10.86 16.67
N LEU A 189 3.63 -10.00 17.10
CA LEU A 189 3.13 -8.87 16.31
C LEU A 189 3.65 -7.55 16.86
N VAL A 190 4.22 -6.73 15.99
CA VAL A 190 4.81 -5.45 16.38
C VAL A 190 4.15 -4.33 15.60
N SER A 191 3.64 -3.34 16.33
CA SER A 191 3.07 -2.14 15.72
C SER A 191 4.04 -0.96 15.83
N GLN A 192 4.27 -0.27 14.71
CA GLN A 192 5.14 0.91 14.61
C GLN A 192 4.45 2.02 13.81
N ILE A 193 4.14 3.12 14.48
CA ILE A 193 3.46 4.29 13.90
C ILE A 193 4.46 5.44 13.72
N VAL A 194 5.34 5.65 14.69
CA VAL A 194 6.30 6.76 14.67
C VAL A 194 7.46 6.46 13.72
N THR A 195 7.55 7.23 12.64
CA THR A 195 8.55 7.04 11.58
C THR A 195 9.62 8.13 11.50
N GLN A 196 9.62 9.09 12.43
CA GLN A 196 10.56 10.21 12.43
C GLN A 196 12.01 9.70 12.48
N LYS A 197 12.85 10.20 11.56
CA LYS A 197 14.28 9.82 11.45
C LYS A 197 14.49 8.30 11.36
N ASP A 198 13.56 7.60 10.71
CA ASP A 198 13.62 6.16 10.49
C ASP A 198 13.70 5.32 11.78
N ILE A 199 13.19 5.85 12.90
CA ILE A 199 13.25 5.18 14.20
C ILE A 199 12.56 3.80 14.18
N HIS A 200 11.45 3.68 13.46
CA HIS A 200 10.77 2.41 13.20
C HIS A 200 11.70 1.36 12.57
N ILE A 201 12.52 1.71 11.57
CA ILE A 201 13.45 0.77 10.91
C ILE A 201 14.51 0.32 11.90
N THR A 202 15.15 1.25 12.61
CA THR A 202 16.17 0.92 13.61
C THR A 202 15.61 0.04 14.72
N ASN A 203 14.40 0.33 15.21
CA ASN A 203 13.76 -0.44 16.27
C ASN A 203 13.34 -1.85 15.80
N LEU A 204 12.79 -1.96 14.59
CA LEU A 204 12.41 -3.25 14.00
C LEU A 204 13.63 -4.13 13.71
N THR A 205 14.73 -3.53 13.24
CA THR A 205 16.01 -4.22 13.00
C THR A 205 16.57 -4.74 14.32
N ASN A 206 16.61 -3.89 15.35
CA ASN A 206 17.09 -4.26 16.68
C ASN A 206 16.29 -5.44 17.26
N LEU A 207 14.97 -5.48 17.08
CA LEU A 207 14.16 -6.61 17.52
C LEU A 207 14.58 -7.93 16.85
N VAL A 208 14.83 -7.91 15.55
CA VAL A 208 15.28 -9.10 14.81
C VAL A 208 16.65 -9.56 15.31
N GLU A 209 17.60 -8.64 15.47
CA GLU A 209 18.93 -8.95 16.01
C GLU A 209 18.86 -9.59 17.41
N LEU A 210 17.98 -9.08 18.28
CA LEU A 210 17.78 -9.64 19.62
C LEU A 210 17.11 -11.03 19.57
N LEU A 211 16.14 -11.24 18.67
CA LEU A 211 15.52 -12.56 18.48
C LEU A 211 16.51 -13.60 17.94
N GLU A 212 17.43 -13.19 17.08
CA GLU A 212 18.54 -14.02 16.59
C GLU A 212 19.53 -14.33 17.72
N ALA A 213 19.90 -13.33 18.52
CA ALA A 213 20.82 -13.49 19.65
C ALA A 213 20.28 -14.45 20.72
N GLU A 214 18.97 -14.40 21.00
CA GLU A 214 18.28 -15.33 21.91
C GLU A 214 17.96 -16.68 21.27
N GLY A 215 18.22 -16.86 19.97
CA GLY A 215 18.03 -18.12 19.25
C GLY A 215 16.57 -18.53 19.05
N ILE A 216 15.64 -17.57 19.07
CA ILE A 216 14.20 -17.84 18.92
C ILE A 216 13.62 -17.33 17.60
N ARG A 217 14.37 -16.58 16.79
CA ARG A 217 13.89 -16.03 15.50
C ARG A 217 13.26 -17.09 14.59
N ASP A 218 13.89 -18.26 14.45
CA ASP A 218 13.39 -19.34 13.58
C ASP A 218 12.22 -20.13 14.19
N ARG A 219 11.87 -19.87 15.45
CA ARG A 219 10.83 -20.61 16.19
C ARG A 219 9.51 -19.85 16.26
N VAL A 220 9.50 -18.58 15.87
CA VAL A 220 8.33 -17.70 15.95
C VAL A 220 8.03 -17.10 14.59
N ILE A 221 6.74 -16.88 14.31
CA ILE A 221 6.31 -16.04 13.20
C ILE A 221 6.39 -14.59 13.64
N LEU A 222 7.22 -13.79 12.97
CA LEU A 222 7.47 -12.39 13.29
C LEU A 222 6.78 -11.49 12.26
N VAL A 223 5.85 -10.67 12.73
CA VAL A 223 5.04 -9.77 11.90
C VAL A 223 5.17 -8.34 12.40
N CYS A 224 5.33 -7.39 11.47
CA CYS A 224 5.25 -5.97 11.79
C CYS A 224 4.13 -5.27 11.03
N GLY A 225 3.62 -4.18 11.60
CA GLY A 225 2.60 -3.37 10.94
C GLY A 225 2.67 -1.90 11.32
N GLY A 226 2.20 -1.05 10.40
CA GLY A 226 2.28 0.39 10.55
C GLY A 226 1.92 1.15 9.27
N PRO A 227 1.59 2.45 9.36
CA PRO A 227 1.17 3.28 8.23
C PRO A 227 2.25 3.46 7.15
N ARG A 228 3.49 3.10 7.43
CA ARG A 228 4.64 3.23 6.53
C ARG A 228 5.39 1.91 6.33
N ILE A 229 4.79 0.79 6.75
CA ILE A 229 5.36 -0.54 6.58
C ILE A 229 4.71 -1.20 5.38
N SER A 230 5.48 -1.44 4.32
CA SER A 230 5.03 -2.33 3.25
C SER A 230 5.47 -3.76 3.53
N HIS A 231 4.85 -4.73 2.86
CA HIS A 231 5.24 -6.13 2.98
C HIS A 231 6.70 -6.34 2.52
N GLU A 232 7.12 -5.66 1.47
CA GLU A 232 8.49 -5.75 0.93
C GLU A 232 9.53 -5.25 1.94
N ILE A 233 9.29 -4.09 2.57
CA ILE A 233 10.19 -3.53 3.58
C ILE A 233 10.29 -4.47 4.77
N ALA A 234 9.19 -5.08 5.21
CA ALA A 234 9.20 -6.02 6.31
C ALA A 234 10.06 -7.26 6.00
N GLN A 235 9.93 -7.83 4.79
CA GLN A 235 10.75 -8.96 4.36
C GLN A 235 12.24 -8.61 4.28
N GLU A 236 12.58 -7.42 3.78
CA GLU A 236 13.98 -6.94 3.76
C GLU A 236 14.59 -6.82 5.16
N LEU A 237 13.77 -6.46 6.17
CA LEU A 237 14.19 -6.36 7.57
C LEU A 237 14.22 -7.71 8.30
N GLY A 238 13.87 -8.81 7.63
CA GLY A 238 13.88 -10.14 8.23
C GLY A 238 12.59 -10.51 8.97
N TYR A 239 11.47 -9.86 8.68
CA TYR A 239 10.13 -10.25 9.14
C TYR A 239 9.47 -11.21 8.16
N ASP A 240 8.55 -12.03 8.66
CA ASP A 240 7.81 -12.98 7.83
C ASP A 240 6.68 -12.31 7.03
N ALA A 241 6.10 -11.24 7.58
CA ALA A 241 5.14 -10.39 6.89
C ALA A 241 5.06 -8.96 7.45
N GLY A 242 4.77 -8.01 6.55
CA GLY A 242 4.44 -6.61 6.86
C GLY A 242 2.99 -6.27 6.54
N PHE A 243 2.34 -5.51 7.43
CA PHE A 243 0.96 -5.01 7.26
C PHE A 243 0.90 -3.48 7.36
N GLY A 244 0.65 -2.83 6.23
CA GLY A 244 0.40 -1.39 6.14
C GLY A 244 -0.73 -1.08 5.16
N PRO A 245 -0.95 0.21 4.84
CA PRO A 245 -1.98 0.65 3.90
C PRO A 245 -1.72 0.24 2.45
#